data_AF-A0A523RMD4-F1
#
_entry.id   AF-A0A523RMD4-F1
#
_cell.length_a   1.000
_cell.length_b   1.000
_cell.length_c   1.000
_cell.angle_alpha   90.00
_cell.angle_beta   90.00
_cell.angle_gamma   90.00
#
_symmetry.space_group_name_H-M   'P 1'
#
loop_
_entity.id
_entity.type
_entity.pdbx_description
1 polymer ?
#
loop_
_entity_poly.entity_id
_entity_poly.type
_entity_poly.pdbx_seq_one_letter_code
_entity_poly.pdbx_strand_id
1 'polypeptide(L)'
;MCGVFIVKYDLIKKWYRVVIEPYIKEIQSSIWSYRYSRQITIILMLILLGATGFWCYRWWQRQQEAITQKALSECLYAYQAAFQDKDESWANVTMLFNVGYEQHSSSSLAPYFLIFYADALFKQGKRNEALEKFDEAIKIVPSDSPLLFLYKTKRALIQMDDEEHTGRDEGLQELKLLAENEENKNRDMALYYLGLYYWAQDNVKEAQAIWQKLVNDFFTHEKIGSSPWAVLARTKLEQIV
;
A
#
# COMPACT_ATOMS: atom_id res chain seq x y z
N MET A 1 -18.98 -16.50 56.43
CA MET A 1 -18.40 -17.18 55.23
C MET A 1 -16.92 -16.84 55.01
N CYS A 2 -16.08 -16.76 56.06
CA CYS A 2 -14.62 -16.52 55.90
C CYS A 2 -13.75 -17.76 56.21
N GLY A 3 -14.29 -18.81 56.86
CA GLY A 3 -13.50 -19.97 57.28
C GLY A 3 -13.19 -21.01 56.18
N VAL A 4 -14.02 -21.11 55.13
CA VAL A 4 -13.86 -22.14 54.08
C VAL A 4 -12.71 -21.83 53.10
N PHE A 5 -12.37 -20.54 52.94
CA PHE A 5 -11.27 -20.14 52.06
C PHE A 5 -9.88 -20.39 52.68
N ILE A 6 -9.77 -20.33 54.01
CA ILE A 6 -8.49 -20.53 54.71
C ILE A 6 -8.01 -21.99 54.57
N VAL A 7 -8.94 -22.96 54.66
CA VAL A 7 -8.59 -24.39 54.56
C VAL A 7 -8.10 -24.80 53.17
N LYS A 8 -8.67 -24.21 52.10
CA LYS A 8 -8.21 -24.51 50.73
C LYS A 8 -6.80 -23.98 50.45
N TYR A 9 -6.44 -22.83 51.01
CA TYR A 9 -5.10 -22.26 50.82
C TYR A 9 -4.00 -23.12 51.46
N ASP A 10 -4.24 -23.63 52.67
CA ASP A 10 -3.27 -24.49 53.35
C ASP A 10 -3.06 -25.84 52.64
N LEU A 11 -4.12 -26.40 52.05
CA LEU A 11 -4.01 -27.63 51.24
C LEU A 11 -3.19 -27.41 49.97
N ILE A 12 -3.39 -26.28 49.27
CA ILE A 12 -2.61 -25.95 48.06
C ILE A 12 -1.14 -25.69 48.43
N LYS A 13 -0.89 -24.96 49.51
CA LYS A 13 0.47 -24.67 49.98
C LYS A 13 1.22 -25.94 50.41
N LYS A 14 0.53 -26.85 51.11
CA LYS A 14 1.08 -28.15 51.50
C LYS A 14 1.36 -29.03 50.28
N TRP A 15 0.44 -29.07 49.31
CA TRP A 15 0.63 -29.81 48.06
C TRP A 15 1.80 -29.27 47.24
N TYR A 16 1.91 -27.95 47.07
CA TYR A 16 3.06 -27.32 46.39
C TYR A 16 4.39 -27.67 47.06
N ARG A 17 4.44 -27.59 48.40
CA ARG A 17 5.67 -27.86 49.15
C ARG A 17 6.11 -29.33 49.09
N VAL A 18 5.16 -30.26 49.09
CA VAL A 18 5.45 -31.71 49.10
C VAL A 18 5.69 -32.24 47.70
N VAL A 19 4.93 -31.78 46.70
CA VAL A 19 4.96 -32.35 45.35
C VAL A 19 5.84 -31.53 44.41
N ILE A 20 5.77 -30.20 44.44
CA ILE A 20 6.46 -29.38 43.44
C ILE A 20 7.89 -29.02 43.88
N GLU A 21 8.11 -28.71 45.16
CA GLU A 21 9.42 -28.29 45.67
C GLU A 21 10.56 -29.30 45.43
N PRO A 22 10.37 -30.64 45.61
CA PRO A 22 11.42 -31.62 45.35
C PRO A 22 11.79 -31.68 43.87
N TYR A 23 10.79 -31.63 42.97
CA TYR A 23 11.03 -31.63 41.52
C TYR A 23 11.76 -30.36 41.08
N ILE A 24 11.42 -29.19 41.62
CA ILE A 24 12.17 -27.95 41.35
C ILE A 24 13.61 -28.10 41.83
N LYS A 25 13.85 -28.64 43.03
CA LYS A 25 15.21 -28.86 43.56
C LYS A 25 16.01 -29.87 42.74
N GLU A 26 15.38 -30.91 42.23
CA GLU A 26 16.01 -31.93 41.37
C GLU A 26 16.33 -31.37 39.97
N ILE A 27 15.43 -30.58 39.39
CA ILE A 27 15.68 -29.83 38.15
C ILE A 27 16.82 -28.83 38.38
N GLN A 28 16.80 -28.10 39.50
CA GLN A 28 17.83 -27.13 39.84
C GLN A 28 19.19 -27.80 40.04
N SER A 29 19.27 -28.94 40.73
CA SER A 29 20.53 -29.67 40.92
C SER A 29 21.06 -30.29 39.62
N SER A 30 20.17 -30.79 38.75
CA SER A 30 20.51 -31.31 37.42
C SER A 30 21.02 -30.20 36.49
N ILE A 31 20.38 -29.03 36.48
CA ILE A 31 20.82 -27.84 35.73
C ILE A 31 22.19 -27.34 36.22
N TRP A 32 22.45 -27.44 37.53
CA TRP A 32 23.74 -27.04 38.13
C TRP A 32 24.84 -28.10 38.04
N SER A 33 24.57 -29.26 37.43
CA SER A 33 25.64 -30.19 37.11
C SER A 33 26.59 -29.52 36.09
N TYR A 34 27.85 -29.33 36.52
CA TYR A 34 28.86 -28.50 35.85
C TYR A 34 29.01 -28.76 34.33
N ARG A 35 28.68 -29.98 33.89
CA ARG A 35 28.74 -30.41 32.49
C ARG A 35 27.74 -29.70 31.57
N TYR A 36 26.52 -29.39 32.01
CA TYR A 36 25.50 -28.75 31.17
C TYR A 36 25.49 -27.23 31.28
N SER A 37 25.99 -26.66 32.38
CA SER A 37 26.06 -25.20 32.58
C SER A 37 26.78 -24.47 31.43
N ARG A 38 27.89 -25.03 30.94
CA ARG A 38 28.65 -24.47 29.80
C ARG A 38 27.84 -24.49 28.50
N GLN A 39 27.12 -25.58 28.23
CA GLN A 39 26.31 -25.71 27.02
C GLN A 39 25.11 -24.76 27.05
N ILE A 40 24.40 -24.68 28.18
CA ILE A 40 23.28 -23.76 28.38
C ILE A 40 23.75 -22.31 28.20
N THR A 41 24.90 -21.95 28.77
CA THR A 41 25.48 -20.61 28.62
C THR A 41 25.78 -20.27 27.15
N ILE A 42 26.39 -21.19 26.40
CA ILE A 42 26.65 -20.99 24.97
C ILE A 42 25.34 -20.81 24.19
N ILE A 43 24.33 -21.64 24.46
CA ILE A 43 23.02 -21.53 23.81
C ILE A 43 22.37 -20.18 24.10
N LEU A 44 22.37 -19.72 25.36
CA LEU A 44 21.83 -18.42 25.75
C LEU A 44 22.58 -17.27 25.08
N MET A 45 23.90 -17.33 24.99
CA MET A 45 24.70 -16.33 24.27
C MET A 45 24.34 -16.30 22.78
N LEU A 46 24.15 -17.45 22.13
CA LEU A 46 23.74 -17.52 20.73
C LEU A 46 22.33 -16.93 20.52
N ILE A 47 21.39 -17.23 21.42
CA ILE A 47 20.04 -16.64 21.38
C ILE A 47 20.11 -15.13 21.54
N LEU A 48 20.91 -14.63 22.49
CA LEU A 48 21.06 -13.19 22.72
C LEU A 48 21.70 -12.49 21.51
N LEU A 49 22.72 -13.08 20.90
CA LEU A 49 23.34 -12.57 19.68
C LEU A 49 22.35 -12.56 18.50
N GLY A 50 21.54 -13.61 18.34
CA GLY A 50 20.50 -13.66 17.33
C GLY A 50 19.42 -12.58 17.55
N ALA A 51 18.95 -12.42 18.79
CA ALA A 51 17.94 -11.43 19.15
C ALA A 51 18.44 -9.99 18.96
N THR A 52 19.67 -9.70 19.39
CA THR A 52 20.29 -8.38 19.21
C THR A 52 20.55 -8.07 17.73
N GLY A 53 21.04 -9.03 16.96
CA GLY A 53 21.21 -8.89 15.51
C GLY A 53 19.88 -8.60 14.80
N PHE A 54 18.83 -9.36 15.11
CA PHE A 54 17.49 -9.13 14.58
C PHE A 54 16.93 -7.75 14.96
N TRP A 55 17.11 -7.32 16.21
CA TRP A 55 16.65 -6.00 16.67
C TRP A 55 17.40 -4.86 15.98
N CYS A 56 18.73 -4.93 15.86
CA CYS A 56 19.55 -3.97 15.13
C CYS A 56 19.16 -3.88 13.66
N TYR A 57 18.94 -5.03 12.99
CA TYR A 57 18.48 -5.07 11.61
C TYR A 57 17.12 -4.39 11.44
N ARG A 58 16.14 -4.71 12.29
CA ARG A 58 14.81 -4.07 12.23
C ARG A 58 14.86 -2.59 12.56
N TRP A 59 15.73 -2.17 13.48
CA TRP A 59 15.92 -0.77 13.81
C TRP A 59 16.52 0.00 12.63
N TRP A 60 17.55 -0.55 11.99
CA TRP A 60 18.14 0.03 10.79
C TRP A 60 17.12 0.15 9.65
N GLN A 61 16.34 -0.90 9.38
CA GLN A 61 15.30 -0.87 8.36
C GLN A 61 14.24 0.21 8.64
N ARG A 62 13.79 0.34 9.89
CA ARG A 62 12.85 1.41 10.28
C ARG A 62 13.45 2.80 10.10
N GLN A 63 14.74 2.96 10.39
CA GLN A 63 15.40 4.25 10.23
C GLN A 63 15.53 4.63 8.75
N GLN A 64 15.86 3.67 7.87
CA GLN A 64 15.87 3.87 6.42
C GLN A 64 14.49 4.27 5.91
N GLU A 65 13.44 3.56 6.31
CA GLU A 65 12.07 3.91 5.90
C GLU A 65 11.65 5.31 6.38
N ALA A 66 12.06 5.73 7.59
CA ALA A 66 11.79 7.07 8.08
C ALA A 66 12.52 8.16 7.26
N ILE A 67 13.76 7.90 6.84
CA ILE A 67 14.51 8.81 5.96
C ILE A 67 13.81 8.90 4.60
N THR A 68 13.41 7.77 4.02
CA THR A 68 12.69 7.73 2.74
C THR A 68 11.34 8.44 2.81
N GLN A 69 10.57 8.26 3.89
CA GLN A 69 9.31 8.98 4.10
C GLN A 69 9.53 10.50 4.14
N LYS A 70 10.59 10.95 4.82
CA LYS A 70 10.95 12.36 4.86
C LYS A 70 11.28 12.89 3.46
N ALA A 71 12.15 12.20 2.72
CA ALA A 71 12.51 12.58 1.35
C ALA A 71 11.29 12.63 0.43
N LEU A 72 10.38 11.64 0.53
CA LEU A 72 9.14 11.63 -0.23
C LEU A 72 8.25 12.82 0.13
N SER A 73 8.14 13.16 1.43
CA SER A 73 7.34 14.32 1.88
C SER A 73 7.87 15.66 1.35
N GLU A 74 9.18 15.82 1.25
CA GLU A 74 9.82 17.01 0.66
C GLU A 74 9.52 17.11 -0.84
N CYS A 75 9.59 15.98 -1.56
CA CYS A 75 9.21 15.93 -2.98
C CYS A 75 7.72 16.25 -3.18
N LEU A 76 6.85 15.73 -2.31
CA LEU A 76 5.40 15.99 -2.36
C LEU A 76 5.06 17.46 -2.07
N TYR A 77 5.84 18.12 -1.22
CA TYR A 77 5.69 19.56 -0.97
C TYR A 77 5.95 20.38 -2.25
N ALA A 78 7.06 20.11 -2.94
CA ALA A 78 7.37 20.74 -4.23
C ALA A 78 6.31 20.40 -5.30
N TYR A 79 5.87 19.15 -5.36
CA TYR A 79 4.80 18.71 -6.25
C TYR A 79 3.49 19.50 -6.02
N GLN A 80 3.11 19.71 -4.76
CA GLN A 80 1.94 20.51 -4.41
C GLN A 80 2.14 22.00 -4.72
N ALA A 81 3.33 22.54 -4.48
CA ALA A 81 3.67 23.93 -4.79
C ALA A 81 3.55 24.22 -6.31
N ALA A 82 4.02 23.30 -7.16
CA ALA A 82 3.90 23.40 -8.62
C ALA A 82 2.44 23.41 -9.13
N PHE A 83 1.47 22.94 -8.33
CA PHE A 83 0.04 23.10 -8.66
C PHE A 83 -0.53 24.46 -8.26
N GLN A 84 0.03 25.08 -7.21
CA GLN A 84 -0.52 26.30 -6.62
C GLN A 84 0.10 27.57 -7.22
N ASP A 85 1.35 27.48 -7.69
CA ASP A 85 2.14 28.62 -8.11
C ASP A 85 2.77 28.40 -9.50
N LYS A 86 3.03 29.50 -10.22
CA LYS A 86 3.62 29.49 -11.57
C LYS A 86 5.16 29.39 -11.54
N ASP A 87 5.78 29.65 -10.41
CA ASP A 87 7.24 29.81 -10.32
C ASP A 87 7.98 28.48 -10.07
N GLU A 88 7.34 27.46 -9.48
CA GLU A 88 7.92 26.11 -9.40
C GLU A 88 7.71 25.36 -10.72
N SER A 89 8.79 25.22 -11.48
CA SER A 89 8.74 24.45 -12.73
C SER A 89 8.58 22.96 -12.43
N TRP A 90 7.67 22.29 -13.16
CA TRP A 90 7.55 20.83 -13.17
C TRP A 90 8.88 20.11 -13.41
N ALA A 91 9.83 20.76 -14.10
CA ALA A 91 11.19 20.25 -14.30
C ALA A 91 11.94 20.04 -12.97
N ASN A 92 11.80 20.96 -12.01
CA ASN A 92 12.37 20.82 -10.67
C ASN A 92 11.73 19.65 -9.92
N VAL A 93 10.40 19.53 -9.99
CA VAL A 93 9.65 18.42 -9.37
C VAL A 93 10.13 17.08 -9.92
N THR A 94 10.27 16.97 -11.24
CA THR A 94 10.85 15.79 -11.91
C THR A 94 12.25 15.48 -11.41
N MET A 95 13.13 16.48 -11.30
CA MET A 95 14.48 16.28 -10.78
C MET A 95 14.46 15.74 -9.35
N LEU A 96 13.63 16.32 -8.47
CA LEU A 96 13.52 15.90 -7.07
C LEU A 96 13.06 14.45 -6.94
N PHE A 97 12.00 14.04 -7.67
CA PHE A 97 11.55 12.66 -7.62
C PHE A 97 12.54 11.68 -8.24
N ASN A 98 13.25 12.06 -9.31
CA ASN A 98 14.30 11.23 -9.87
C ASN A 98 15.43 10.98 -8.87
N VAL A 99 15.93 12.06 -8.23
CA VAL A 99 16.97 11.95 -7.19
C VAL A 99 16.46 11.13 -5.99
N GLY A 100 15.22 11.37 -5.55
CA GLY A 100 14.61 10.61 -4.46
C GLY A 100 14.49 9.12 -4.78
N TYR A 101 14.11 8.76 -6.01
CA TYR A 101 14.09 7.38 -6.46
C TYR A 101 15.49 6.76 -6.48
N GLU A 102 16.48 7.41 -7.08
CA GLU A 102 17.85 6.88 -7.15
C GLU A 102 18.44 6.59 -5.74
N GLN A 103 18.16 7.47 -4.78
CA GLN A 103 18.63 7.31 -3.39
C GLN A 103 17.85 6.25 -2.60
N HIS A 104 16.59 5.99 -2.96
CA HIS A 104 15.66 5.16 -2.18
C HIS A 104 14.99 4.04 -3.00
N SER A 105 15.59 3.61 -4.11
CA SER A 105 15.05 2.60 -5.02
C SER A 105 14.83 1.22 -4.38
N SER A 106 15.52 0.95 -3.26
CA SER A 106 15.37 -0.29 -2.48
C SER A 106 14.27 -0.23 -1.40
N SER A 107 13.69 0.94 -1.12
CA SER A 107 12.61 1.09 -0.13
C SER A 107 11.29 0.58 -0.68
N SER A 108 10.40 0.15 0.23
CA SER A 108 9.00 -0.14 -0.10
C SER A 108 8.23 1.06 -0.67
N LEU A 109 8.77 2.28 -0.51
CA LEU A 109 8.22 3.52 -1.05
C LEU A 109 8.76 3.90 -2.43
N ALA A 110 9.71 3.15 -2.99
CA ALA A 110 10.26 3.40 -4.33
C ALA A 110 9.19 3.61 -5.42
N PRO A 111 8.07 2.84 -5.46
CA PRO A 111 7.03 3.06 -6.45
C PRO A 111 6.39 4.44 -6.40
N TYR A 112 6.30 5.07 -5.23
CA TYR A 112 5.67 6.38 -5.11
C TYR A 112 6.52 7.44 -5.80
N PHE A 113 7.85 7.39 -5.65
CA PHE A 113 8.74 8.31 -6.36
C PHE A 113 8.55 8.19 -7.88
N LEU A 114 8.50 6.97 -8.42
CA LEU A 114 8.29 6.74 -9.84
C LEU A 114 6.94 7.26 -10.34
N ILE A 115 5.86 7.09 -9.57
CA ILE A 115 4.51 7.52 -9.99
C ILE A 115 4.38 9.04 -10.00
N PHE A 116 4.92 9.72 -8.99
CA PHE A 116 4.91 11.18 -8.98
C PHE A 116 5.91 11.76 -9.98
N TYR A 117 7.03 11.08 -10.22
CA TYR A 117 7.93 11.40 -11.32
C TYR A 117 7.20 11.30 -12.66
N ALA A 118 6.55 10.17 -12.93
CA ALA A 118 5.77 9.95 -14.15
C ALA A 118 4.70 11.03 -14.35
N ASP A 119 3.97 11.39 -13.28
CA ASP A 119 2.98 12.46 -13.37
C ASP A 119 3.62 13.83 -13.64
N ALA A 120 4.73 14.18 -12.99
CA ALA A 120 5.44 15.43 -13.24
C ALA A 120 5.99 15.51 -14.67
N LEU A 121 6.42 14.39 -15.25
CA LEU A 121 6.79 14.28 -16.67
C LEU A 121 5.57 14.51 -17.57
N PHE A 122 4.44 13.88 -17.24
CA PHE A 122 3.19 14.07 -17.98
C PHE A 122 2.75 15.54 -17.96
N LYS A 123 2.88 16.24 -16.82
CA LYS A 123 2.61 17.69 -16.71
C LYS A 123 3.56 18.56 -17.54
N GLN A 124 4.74 18.07 -17.92
CA GLN A 124 5.65 18.73 -18.86
C GLN A 124 5.34 18.42 -20.33
N GLY A 125 4.32 17.61 -20.62
CA GLY A 125 4.03 17.12 -21.96
C GLY A 125 4.94 15.96 -22.41
N LYS A 126 5.80 15.44 -21.53
CA LYS A 126 6.72 14.33 -21.81
C LYS A 126 5.99 12.98 -21.64
N ARG A 127 5.02 12.72 -22.51
CA ARG A 127 4.10 11.57 -22.39
C ARG A 127 4.81 10.21 -22.42
N ASN A 128 5.72 10.00 -23.36
CA ASN A 128 6.41 8.71 -23.52
C ASN A 128 7.29 8.40 -22.29
N GLU A 129 8.08 9.38 -21.84
CA GLU A 129 8.87 9.25 -20.60
C GLU A 129 7.97 8.97 -19.39
N ALA A 130 6.79 9.62 -19.31
CA ALA A 130 5.84 9.36 -18.24
C ALA A 130 5.33 7.91 -18.26
N LEU A 131 4.94 7.39 -19.43
CA LEU A 131 4.47 6.00 -19.58
C LEU A 131 5.56 5.00 -19.19
N GLU A 132 6.81 5.23 -19.59
CA GLU A 132 7.95 4.42 -19.17
C GLU A 132 8.10 4.37 -17.64
N LYS A 133 7.95 5.51 -16.96
CA LYS A 133 8.01 5.57 -15.49
C LYS A 133 6.80 4.94 -14.80
N PHE A 134 5.61 4.99 -15.41
CA PHE A 134 4.47 4.18 -14.95
C PHE A 134 4.75 2.69 -15.08
N ASP A 135 5.34 2.25 -16.19
CA ASP A 135 5.70 0.84 -16.42
C ASP A 135 6.75 0.35 -15.41
N GLU A 136 7.78 1.15 -15.13
CA GLU A 136 8.76 0.88 -14.08
C GLU A 136 8.08 0.73 -12.72
N ALA A 137 7.17 1.65 -12.36
CA ALA A 137 6.45 1.60 -11.09
C ALA A 137 5.57 0.35 -10.97
N ILE A 138 4.75 0.06 -11.99
CA ILE A 138 3.85 -1.09 -12.02
C ILE A 138 4.62 -2.41 -11.88
N LYS A 139 5.83 -2.50 -12.44
CA LYS A 139 6.69 -3.69 -12.35
C LYS A 139 7.17 -3.97 -10.93
N ILE A 140 7.42 -2.94 -10.12
CA ILE A 140 7.98 -3.10 -8.76
C ILE A 140 6.93 -3.05 -7.64
N VAL A 141 5.70 -2.62 -7.95
CA VAL A 141 4.59 -2.59 -6.98
C VAL A 141 4.15 -4.01 -6.64
N PRO A 142 3.97 -4.35 -5.34
CA PRO A 142 3.40 -5.63 -4.94
C PRO A 142 2.04 -5.88 -5.57
N SER A 143 1.78 -7.10 -6.04
CA SER A 143 0.54 -7.45 -6.75
C SER A 143 -0.73 -7.30 -5.91
N ASP A 144 -0.61 -7.36 -4.58
CA ASP A 144 -1.67 -7.18 -3.59
C ASP A 144 -1.87 -5.71 -3.17
N SER A 145 -1.00 -4.81 -3.63
CA SER A 145 -1.09 -3.38 -3.34
C SER A 145 -2.38 -2.79 -3.91
N PRO A 146 -3.17 -2.07 -3.09
CA PRO A 146 -4.37 -1.39 -3.60
C PRO A 146 -4.03 -0.32 -4.65
N LEU A 147 -2.79 0.14 -4.71
CA LEU A 147 -2.36 1.18 -5.65
C LEU A 147 -2.05 0.65 -7.04
N LEU A 148 -1.86 -0.66 -7.20
CA LEU A 148 -1.51 -1.25 -8.50
C LEU A 148 -2.56 -0.91 -9.56
N PHE A 149 -3.83 -1.11 -9.24
CA PHE A 149 -4.91 -0.84 -10.18
C PHE A 149 -5.07 0.65 -10.46
N LEU A 150 -4.90 1.50 -9.43
CA LEU A 150 -4.88 2.95 -9.62
C LEU A 150 -3.80 3.40 -10.62
N TYR A 151 -2.60 2.82 -10.52
CA TYR A 151 -1.49 3.14 -11.42
C TYR A 151 -1.76 2.66 -12.84
N LYS A 152 -2.29 1.45 -13.01
CA LYS A 152 -2.72 0.92 -14.31
C LYS A 152 -3.82 1.78 -14.94
N THR A 153 -4.83 2.17 -14.16
CA THR A 153 -5.90 3.07 -14.64
C THR A 153 -5.31 4.40 -15.11
N LYS A 154 -4.44 5.03 -14.32
CA LYS A 154 -3.81 6.30 -14.71
C LYS A 154 -2.96 6.17 -15.97
N ARG A 155 -2.15 5.12 -16.08
CA ARG A 155 -1.35 4.79 -17.27
C ARG A 155 -2.24 4.62 -18.50
N ALA A 156 -3.29 3.81 -18.40
CA ALA A 156 -4.25 3.58 -19.48
C ALA A 156 -4.90 4.90 -19.95
N LEU A 157 -5.28 5.78 -19.03
CA LEU A 157 -5.84 7.09 -19.36
C LEU A 157 -4.83 8.00 -20.08
N ILE A 158 -3.56 8.00 -19.65
CA ILE A 158 -2.50 8.72 -20.36
C ILE A 158 -2.29 8.12 -21.75
N GLN A 159 -2.38 6.80 -21.91
CA GLN A 159 -2.23 6.16 -23.22
C GLN A 159 -3.40 6.51 -24.17
N MET A 160 -4.62 6.65 -23.63
CA MET A 160 -5.81 7.03 -24.41
C MET A 160 -5.82 8.49 -24.88
N ASP A 161 -5.24 9.38 -24.08
CA ASP A 161 -5.18 10.82 -24.34
C ASP A 161 -4.10 11.19 -25.39
N ASP A 162 -3.43 10.19 -26.00
CA ASP A 162 -2.42 10.42 -27.04
C ASP A 162 -3.01 11.12 -28.27
N GLU A 163 -2.39 12.24 -28.67
CA GLU A 163 -2.77 13.03 -29.85
C GLU A 163 -2.47 12.27 -31.15
N GLU A 164 -1.44 11.43 -31.16
CA GLU A 164 -1.08 10.62 -32.32
C GLU A 164 -1.92 9.34 -32.43
N HIS A 165 -2.79 9.08 -31.43
CA HIS A 165 -3.70 7.93 -31.35
C HIS A 165 -3.00 6.56 -31.33
N THR A 166 -1.66 6.52 -31.22
CA THR A 166 -0.88 5.29 -31.39
C THR A 166 -1.15 4.26 -30.30
N GLY A 167 -1.33 4.73 -29.06
CA GLY A 167 -1.63 3.88 -27.91
C GLY A 167 -3.10 3.82 -27.51
N ARG A 168 -4.00 4.49 -28.24
CA ARG A 168 -5.37 4.70 -27.75
C ARG A 168 -6.15 3.40 -27.57
N ASP A 169 -6.05 2.49 -28.54
CA ASP A 169 -6.79 1.22 -28.50
C ASP A 169 -6.30 0.30 -27.38
N GLU A 170 -5.00 0.29 -27.13
CA GLU A 170 -4.36 -0.47 -26.06
C GLU A 170 -4.73 0.08 -24.68
N GLY A 171 -4.69 1.41 -24.51
CA GLY A 171 -5.13 2.07 -23.29
C GLY A 171 -6.61 1.84 -23.02
N LEU A 172 -7.45 1.89 -24.05
CA LEU A 172 -8.88 1.58 -23.93
C LEU A 172 -9.10 0.12 -23.54
N GLN A 173 -8.36 -0.81 -24.15
CA GLN A 173 -8.46 -2.23 -23.82
C GLN A 173 -8.03 -2.50 -22.38
N GLU A 174 -6.94 -1.88 -21.92
CA GLU A 174 -6.50 -1.95 -20.53
C GLU A 174 -7.58 -1.39 -19.57
N LEU A 175 -8.17 -0.23 -19.89
CA LEU A 175 -9.22 0.38 -19.08
C LEU A 175 -10.48 -0.51 -18.98
N LYS A 176 -10.86 -1.18 -20.08
CA LYS A 176 -11.96 -2.16 -20.09
C LYS A 176 -11.68 -3.33 -19.16
N LEU A 177 -10.48 -3.93 -19.27
CA LEU A 177 -10.07 -5.04 -18.41
C LEU A 177 -10.09 -4.63 -16.92
N LEU A 178 -9.64 -3.40 -16.61
CA LEU A 178 -9.68 -2.86 -15.26
C LEU A 178 -11.12 -2.64 -14.76
N ALA A 179 -12.04 -2.19 -15.62
CA ALA A 179 -13.45 -1.99 -15.29
C ALA A 179 -14.23 -3.32 -15.15
N GLU A 180 -13.80 -4.38 -15.83
CA GLU A 180 -14.41 -5.70 -15.76
C GLU A 180 -13.94 -6.50 -14.54
N ASN A 181 -12.68 -6.33 -14.13
CA ASN A 181 -12.07 -7.04 -13.01
C ASN A 181 -12.74 -6.74 -11.66
N GLU A 182 -13.35 -7.75 -11.03
CA GLU A 182 -14.02 -7.63 -9.73
C GLU A 182 -13.05 -7.55 -8.54
N GLU A 183 -11.80 -8.00 -8.70
CA GLU A 183 -10.74 -7.88 -7.70
C GLU A 183 -10.12 -6.47 -7.69
N ASN A 184 -10.42 -5.65 -8.70
CA ASN A 184 -9.93 -4.28 -8.78
C ASN A 184 -10.60 -3.40 -7.72
N LYS A 185 -9.85 -3.04 -6.68
CA LYS A 185 -10.31 -2.13 -5.61
C LYS A 185 -10.66 -0.70 -6.08
N ASN A 186 -10.28 -0.35 -7.31
CA ASN A 186 -10.58 0.92 -7.99
C ASN A 186 -11.41 0.69 -9.27
N ARG A 187 -12.20 -0.39 -9.33
CA ARG A 187 -13.08 -0.71 -10.46
C ARG A 187 -14.08 0.41 -10.74
N ASP A 188 -14.56 1.07 -9.69
CA ASP A 188 -15.48 2.20 -9.76
C ASP A 188 -14.91 3.37 -10.58
N MET A 189 -13.64 3.72 -10.35
CA MET A 189 -12.90 4.71 -11.13
C MET A 189 -12.77 4.29 -12.59
N ALA A 190 -12.38 3.03 -12.85
CA ALA A 190 -12.22 2.52 -14.20
C ALA A 190 -13.55 2.55 -14.99
N LEU A 191 -14.65 2.13 -14.37
CA LEU A 191 -16.00 2.21 -14.95
C LEU A 191 -16.39 3.66 -15.27
N TYR A 192 -16.11 4.60 -14.36
CA TYR A 192 -16.47 6.00 -14.57
C TYR A 192 -15.77 6.58 -15.79
N TYR A 193 -14.45 6.40 -15.89
CA TYR A 193 -13.68 6.89 -17.04
C TYR A 193 -14.01 6.15 -18.34
N LEU A 194 -14.33 4.86 -18.28
CA LEU A 194 -14.79 4.12 -19.45
C LEU A 194 -16.11 4.69 -19.99
N GLY A 195 -17.05 5.04 -19.09
CA GLY A 195 -18.27 5.73 -19.49
C GLY A 195 -18.01 7.12 -20.09
N LEU A 196 -17.08 7.90 -19.51
CA LEU A 196 -16.67 9.20 -20.09
C LEU A 196 -16.09 9.05 -21.49
N TYR A 197 -15.30 8.01 -21.72
CA TYR A 197 -14.76 7.71 -23.05
C TYR A 197 -15.88 7.49 -24.08
N TYR A 198 -16.83 6.59 -23.79
CA TYR A 198 -17.94 6.34 -24.72
C TYR A 198 -18.82 7.56 -24.94
N TRP A 199 -19.04 8.36 -23.90
CA TRP A 199 -19.79 9.60 -24.00
C TRP A 199 -19.10 10.63 -24.91
N ALA A 200 -17.77 10.76 -24.80
CA ALA A 200 -16.98 11.64 -25.67
C ALA A 200 -16.94 11.18 -27.14
N GLN A 201 -17.27 9.91 -27.42
CA GLN A 201 -17.38 9.34 -28.77
C GLN A 201 -18.82 9.36 -29.30
N ASP A 202 -19.70 10.17 -28.70
CA ASP A 202 -21.15 10.23 -28.99
C ASP A 202 -21.88 8.88 -28.84
N ASN A 203 -21.25 7.91 -28.18
CA ASN A 203 -21.85 6.61 -27.90
C ASN A 203 -22.59 6.63 -26.56
N VAL A 204 -23.67 7.41 -26.54
CA VAL A 204 -24.46 7.72 -25.33
C VAL A 204 -25.06 6.46 -24.69
N LYS A 205 -25.48 5.48 -25.49
CA LYS A 205 -26.11 4.24 -24.99
C LYS A 205 -25.12 3.42 -24.17
N GLU A 206 -23.91 3.23 -24.68
CA GLU A 206 -22.86 2.47 -24.00
C GLU A 206 -22.39 3.20 -22.74
N ALA A 207 -22.21 4.53 -22.82
CA ALA A 207 -21.88 5.35 -21.66
C ALA A 207 -22.95 5.22 -20.55
N GLN A 208 -24.23 5.31 -20.91
CA GLN A 208 -25.35 5.15 -19.98
C GLN A 208 -25.34 3.76 -19.35
N ALA A 209 -25.14 2.71 -20.13
CA ALA A 209 -25.09 1.34 -19.61
C ALA A 209 -23.96 1.14 -18.58
N ILE A 210 -22.77 1.67 -18.86
CA ILE A 210 -21.61 1.59 -17.97
C ILE A 210 -21.85 2.37 -16.68
N TRP A 211 -22.36 3.61 -16.78
CA TRP A 211 -22.64 4.42 -15.59
C TRP A 211 -23.78 3.86 -14.76
N GLN A 212 -24.81 3.28 -15.38
CA GLN A 212 -25.87 2.60 -14.65
C GLN A 212 -25.34 1.40 -13.87
N LYS A 213 -24.44 0.60 -14.48
CA LYS A 213 -23.75 -0.48 -13.79
C LYS A 213 -22.93 0.04 -12.60
N LEU A 214 -22.13 1.09 -12.80
CA LEU A 214 -21.35 1.73 -11.75
C LEU A 214 -22.22 2.20 -10.57
N VAL A 215 -23.34 2.87 -10.86
CA VAL A 215 -24.29 3.31 -9.82
C VAL A 215 -24.88 2.09 -9.11
N ASN A 216 -25.33 1.06 -9.83
CA ASN A 216 -25.92 -0.13 -9.21
C ASN A 216 -24.94 -0.87 -8.29
N ASP A 217 -23.67 -0.98 -8.70
CA ASP A 217 -22.65 -1.75 -7.99
C ASP A 217 -22.08 -0.97 -6.77
N PHE A 218 -21.99 0.36 -6.85
CA PHE A 218 -21.21 1.18 -5.89
C PHE A 218 -21.98 2.33 -5.22
N PHE A 219 -23.25 2.54 -5.57
CA PHE A 219 -24.10 3.53 -4.91
C PHE A 219 -24.90 2.87 -3.79
N THR A 220 -24.41 2.99 -2.55
CA THR A 220 -25.12 2.53 -1.36
C THR A 220 -25.86 3.70 -0.69
N HIS A 221 -27.05 3.43 -0.15
CA HIS A 221 -27.78 4.38 0.71
C HIS A 221 -27.33 4.30 2.19
N GLU A 222 -26.31 3.50 2.49
CA GLU A 222 -25.86 3.19 3.86
C GLU A 222 -24.69 4.07 4.34
N LYS A 223 -24.35 3.94 5.64
CA LYS A 223 -23.37 4.78 6.35
C LYS A 223 -21.93 4.71 5.82
N ILE A 224 -21.58 3.64 5.10
CA ILE A 224 -20.30 3.56 4.38
C ILE A 224 -20.57 4.25 3.05
N GLY A 225 -20.25 5.55 2.98
CA GLY A 225 -20.70 6.44 1.91
C GLY A 225 -20.44 5.89 0.50
N SER A 226 -21.32 6.26 -0.43
CA SER A 226 -21.24 5.87 -1.84
C SER A 226 -19.88 6.24 -2.45
N SER A 227 -19.41 5.47 -3.44
CA SER A 227 -18.22 5.84 -4.20
C SER A 227 -18.38 7.25 -4.79
N PRO A 228 -17.37 8.14 -4.67
CA PRO A 228 -17.40 9.44 -5.33
C PRO A 228 -17.64 9.33 -6.85
N TRP A 229 -17.09 8.29 -7.48
CA TRP A 229 -17.25 8.01 -8.90
C TRP A 229 -18.68 7.63 -9.26
N ALA A 230 -19.36 6.87 -8.39
CA ALA A 230 -20.78 6.55 -8.56
C ALA A 230 -21.68 7.79 -8.43
N VAL A 231 -21.36 8.72 -7.52
CA VAL A 231 -22.07 10.01 -7.39
C VAL A 231 -21.91 10.84 -8.66
N LEU A 232 -20.69 10.94 -9.20
CA LEU A 232 -20.44 11.63 -10.46
C LEU A 232 -21.14 10.96 -11.64
N ALA A 233 -21.14 9.63 -11.71
CA ALA A 233 -21.84 8.87 -12.74
C ALA A 233 -23.35 9.10 -12.71
N ARG A 234 -23.96 9.15 -11.52
CA ARG A 234 -25.39 9.50 -11.37
C ARG A 234 -25.70 10.88 -11.92
N THR A 235 -24.86 11.86 -11.58
CA THR A 235 -24.99 13.24 -12.11
C THR A 235 -24.90 13.25 -13.64
N LYS A 236 -24.06 12.41 -14.24
CA LYS A 236 -23.97 12.26 -15.70
C LYS A 236 -25.21 11.60 -16.30
N LEU A 237 -25.77 10.59 -15.65
CA LEU A 237 -27.01 9.94 -16.11
C LEU A 237 -28.20 10.93 -16.11
N GLU A 238 -28.29 11.81 -15.11
CA GLU A 238 -29.33 12.85 -15.05
C GLU A 238 -29.23 13.87 -16.20
N GLN A 239 -28.05 14.05 -16.81
CA GLN A 239 -27.84 14.95 -17.95
C GLN A 239 -28.21 14.33 -19.30
N ILE A 240 -28.39 13.01 -19.38
CA ILE A 240 -28.70 12.28 -20.63
C ILE A 240 -30.22 12.19 -20.86
N VAL A 241 -31.01 12.29 -19.79
CA VAL A 241 -32.49 12.23 -19.80
C VAL A 241 -33.09 13.54 -20.28
#